data_AF-A0A5E8HDH7-F1
#
_entry.id   AF-A0A5E8HDH7-F1
#
_cell.length_a   1.000
_cell.length_b   1.000
_cell.length_c   1.000
_cell.angle_alpha   90.00
_cell.angle_beta   90.00
_cell.angle_gamma   90.00
#
_symmetry.space_group_name_H-M   'P 1'
#
loop_
_entity.id
_entity.type
_entity.pdbx_description
1 polymer ?
#
loop_
_entity_poly.entity_id
_entity_poly.type
_entity_poly.pdbx_seq_one_letter_code
_entity_poly.pdbx_strand_id
1 'polypeptide(L)'
;MTLKNLLEWIENKMSMSEIYQPLIIEHLLENNGKATKRDLAILLSISDSSLIEYYSKVLMNWPYKTLSKHKIINYDKKKQEFTLNTHLNDSLLINIIRSKCKSKIKEWLSNKKKELKQSQSIRYEVLSESNQKCALCGIDSSISNIDIDHIVPKSRADKNGNIIKDGIKMNVNDKRNLQALCYVCNRGKRNLDDQDFRKSSKKLVRDKVPELILQTVTCPHFQYQWIS
;
A
#
# COMPACT_ATOMS: atom_id res chain seq x y z
N MET A 1 -11.87 34.48 -2.75
CA MET A 1 -12.94 33.92 -1.89
C MET A 1 -12.81 34.54 -0.52
N THR A 2 -13.89 35.06 0.07
CA THR A 2 -13.86 35.66 1.42
C THR A 2 -14.15 34.60 2.49
N LEU A 3 -13.85 34.87 3.76
CA LEU A 3 -14.26 34.00 4.87
C LEU A 3 -15.79 33.86 4.96
N LYS A 4 -16.55 34.90 4.59
CA LYS A 4 -18.02 34.84 4.49
C LYS A 4 -18.47 33.84 3.44
N ASN A 5 -17.81 33.79 2.29
CA ASN A 5 -18.13 32.82 1.24
C ASN A 5 -17.73 31.39 1.65
N LEU A 6 -16.64 31.22 2.42
CA LEU A 6 -16.27 29.92 2.99
C LEU A 6 -17.31 29.44 4.00
N LEU A 7 -17.76 30.31 4.90
CA LEU A 7 -18.80 30.01 5.88
C LEU A 7 -20.12 29.62 5.19
N GLU A 8 -20.59 30.41 4.22
CA GLU A 8 -21.80 30.11 3.45
C GLU A 8 -21.70 28.75 2.73
N TRP A 9 -20.52 28.41 2.22
CA TRP A 9 -20.28 27.11 1.58
C TRP A 9 -20.33 25.96 2.60
N ILE A 10 -19.70 26.11 3.77
CA ILE A 10 -19.73 25.11 4.85
C ILE A 10 -21.17 24.87 5.32
N GLU A 11 -21.94 25.93 5.51
CA GLU A 11 -23.31 25.84 6.06
C GLU A 11 -24.32 25.28 5.05
N ASN A 12 -24.22 25.67 3.78
CA ASN A 12 -25.32 25.46 2.82
C ASN A 12 -24.95 24.60 1.61
N LYS A 13 -23.66 24.33 1.36
CA LYS A 13 -23.20 23.67 0.12
C LYS A 13 -22.29 22.46 0.35
N MET A 14 -21.70 22.30 1.54
CA MET A 14 -20.80 21.19 1.86
C MET A 14 -21.58 19.88 1.93
N SER A 15 -21.18 18.90 1.12
CA SER A 15 -21.75 17.55 1.13
C SER A 15 -21.05 16.68 2.17
N MET A 16 -21.80 16.17 3.14
CA MET A 16 -21.26 15.36 4.24
C MET A 16 -21.29 13.85 3.95
N SER A 17 -20.70 13.42 2.83
CA SER A 17 -20.55 11.99 2.54
C SER A 17 -19.50 11.31 3.42
N GLU A 18 -18.46 12.06 3.81
CA GLU A 18 -17.37 11.65 4.71
C GLU A 18 -16.86 12.88 5.48
N ILE A 19 -16.13 12.70 6.58
CA ILE A 19 -15.61 13.81 7.41
C ILE A 19 -14.43 14.57 6.79
N TYR A 20 -13.99 14.19 5.59
CA TYR A 20 -12.76 14.69 4.98
C TYR A 20 -12.78 16.20 4.70
N GLN A 21 -13.88 16.72 4.15
CA GLN A 21 -14.01 18.13 3.80
C GLN A 21 -13.92 19.06 5.02
N PRO A 22 -14.72 18.88 6.09
CA PRO A 22 -14.62 19.74 7.27
C PRO A 22 -13.28 19.58 8.00
N LEU A 23 -12.74 18.37 8.09
CA LEU A 23 -11.46 18.09 8.74
C LEU A 23 -10.27 18.79 8.05
N ILE A 24 -10.23 18.79 6.72
CA ILE A 24 -9.17 19.51 5.97
C ILE A 24 -9.29 21.01 6.20
N ILE A 25 -10.51 21.56 6.16
CA ILE A 25 -10.75 22.99 6.32
C ILE A 25 -10.35 23.44 7.72
N GLU A 26 -10.75 22.71 8.75
CA GLU A 26 -10.37 22.98 10.14
C GLU A 26 -8.85 22.94 10.33
N HIS A 27 -8.18 21.89 9.87
CA HIS A 27 -6.72 21.79 9.96
C HIS A 27 -5.99 22.92 9.22
N LEU A 28 -6.49 23.34 8.06
CA LEU A 28 -5.94 24.49 7.35
C LEU A 28 -6.15 25.79 8.12
N LEU A 29 -7.31 25.99 8.77
CA LEU A 29 -7.56 27.17 9.61
C LEU A 29 -6.60 27.22 10.82
N GLU A 30 -6.35 26.09 11.48
CA GLU A 30 -5.40 25.99 12.59
C GLU A 30 -3.94 26.26 12.18
N ASN A 31 -3.59 25.95 10.92
CA ASN A 31 -2.23 26.07 10.39
C ASN A 31 -2.06 27.29 9.45
N ASN A 32 -2.75 28.40 9.76
CA ASN A 32 -2.65 29.67 9.01
C ASN A 32 -2.90 29.53 7.50
N GLY A 33 -3.82 28.65 7.13
CA GLY A 33 -4.23 28.35 5.76
C GLY A 33 -3.28 27.44 4.98
N LYS A 34 -2.31 26.78 5.64
CA LYS A 34 -1.24 26.02 4.95
C LYS A 34 -1.04 24.63 5.54
N ALA A 35 -0.95 23.63 4.67
CA ALA A 35 -0.50 22.28 4.99
C ALA A 35 0.07 21.63 3.72
N THR A 36 0.97 20.65 3.87
CA THR A 36 1.43 19.89 2.69
C THR A 36 0.43 18.79 2.34
N LYS A 37 0.44 18.34 1.07
CA LYS A 37 -0.34 17.16 0.63
C LYS A 37 -0.08 15.93 1.52
N ARG A 38 1.15 15.77 2.00
CA ARG A 38 1.52 14.68 2.90
C ARG A 38 0.84 14.83 4.26
N ASP A 39 0.83 16.03 4.83
CA ASP A 39 0.23 16.28 6.14
C ASP A 39 -1.28 16.05 6.10
N LEU A 40 -1.95 16.55 5.06
CA LEU A 40 -3.38 16.32 4.86
C LEU A 40 -3.71 14.83 4.61
N ALA A 41 -2.87 14.10 3.87
CA ALA A 41 -3.06 12.66 3.69
C ALA A 41 -2.89 11.87 5.00
N ILE A 42 -1.95 12.28 5.87
CA ILE A 42 -1.78 11.70 7.21
C ILE A 42 -3.01 12.00 8.07
N LEU A 43 -3.48 13.25 8.08
CA LEU A 43 -4.68 13.67 8.79
C LEU A 43 -5.90 12.83 8.40
N LEU A 44 -6.18 12.72 7.10
CA LEU A 44 -7.29 11.91 6.59
C LEU A 44 -7.15 10.43 6.97
N SER A 45 -5.93 9.88 6.96
CA SER A 45 -5.70 8.48 7.34
C SER A 45 -5.93 8.20 8.82
N ILE A 46 -5.70 9.19 9.69
CA ILE A 46 -5.91 9.04 11.14
C ILE A 46 -7.41 9.13 11.47
N SER A 47 -8.16 9.90 10.69
CA SER A 47 -9.57 10.19 10.94
C SER A 47 -10.53 9.17 10.33
N ASP A 48 -10.06 8.28 9.46
CA ASP A 48 -10.84 7.15 8.96
C ASP A 48 -11.19 6.19 10.11
N SER A 49 -12.48 6.11 10.43
CA SER A 49 -13.03 5.28 11.51
C SER A 49 -12.64 3.79 11.38
N SER A 50 -12.48 3.28 10.17
CA SER A 50 -12.07 1.90 9.91
C SER A 50 -10.60 1.67 10.28
N LEU A 51 -9.74 2.67 10.06
CA LEU A 51 -8.33 2.65 10.47
C LEU A 51 -8.20 2.77 11.99
N ILE A 52 -9.03 3.60 12.64
CA ILE A 52 -9.11 3.68 14.10
C ILE A 52 -9.47 2.32 14.67
N GLU A 53 -10.55 1.68 14.19
CA GLU A 53 -10.99 0.38 14.68
C GLU A 53 -9.92 -0.71 14.45
N TYR A 54 -9.29 -0.71 13.27
CA TYR A 54 -8.19 -1.61 12.96
C TYR A 54 -7.02 -1.43 13.94
N TYR A 55 -6.56 -0.20 14.16
CA TYR A 55 -5.44 0.06 15.06
C TYR A 55 -5.80 -0.14 16.53
N SER A 56 -7.06 0.04 16.94
CA SER A 56 -7.54 -0.36 18.27
C SER A 56 -7.38 -1.87 18.48
N LYS A 57 -7.72 -2.70 17.48
CA LYS A 57 -7.50 -4.16 17.54
C LYS A 57 -6.00 -4.50 17.57
N VAL A 58 -5.18 -3.83 16.77
CA VAL A 58 -3.71 -4.02 16.76
C VAL A 58 -3.10 -3.65 18.12
N LEU A 59 -3.51 -2.50 18.69
CA LEU A 59 -3.08 -2.00 20.01
C LEU A 59 -3.35 -3.02 21.11
N MET A 60 -4.58 -3.55 21.16
CA MET A 60 -4.98 -4.53 22.17
C MET A 60 -4.29 -5.88 21.99
N ASN A 61 -3.89 -6.23 20.76
CA ASN A 61 -3.23 -7.49 20.48
C ASN A 61 -1.75 -7.52 20.86
N TRP A 62 -0.96 -6.51 20.47
CA TRP A 62 0.51 -6.59 20.57
C TRP A 62 1.12 -5.59 21.57
N PRO A 63 0.99 -4.26 21.39
CA PRO A 63 1.55 -3.31 22.35
C PRO A 63 0.96 -3.48 23.75
N TYR A 64 -0.35 -3.63 23.89
CA TYR A 64 -1.01 -3.80 25.19
C TYR A 64 -0.49 -5.04 25.92
N LYS A 65 -0.59 -6.23 25.30
CA LYS A 65 -0.17 -7.49 25.93
C LYS A 65 1.30 -7.43 26.35
N THR A 66 2.16 -6.90 25.49
CA THR A 66 3.60 -6.80 25.78
C THR A 66 3.88 -5.82 26.91
N LEU A 67 3.39 -4.58 26.81
CA LEU A 67 3.69 -3.53 27.79
C LEU A 67 3.05 -3.82 29.15
N SER A 68 1.85 -4.40 29.18
CA SER A 68 1.21 -4.84 30.43
C SER A 68 1.91 -6.04 31.06
N LYS A 69 2.39 -7.01 30.28
CA LYS A 69 3.22 -8.11 30.80
C LYS A 69 4.47 -7.59 31.53
N HIS A 70 5.07 -6.52 31.01
CA HIS A 70 6.23 -5.88 31.61
C HIS A 70 5.88 -4.81 32.66
N LYS A 71 4.60 -4.66 33.02
CA LYS A 71 4.09 -3.68 34.01
C LYS A 71 4.49 -2.24 33.69
N ILE A 72 4.63 -1.91 32.40
CA ILE A 72 4.98 -0.56 31.92
C ILE A 72 3.74 0.32 31.83
N ILE A 73 2.58 -0.28 31.53
CA ILE A 73 1.30 0.43 31.39
C ILE A 73 0.18 -0.27 32.17
N ASN A 74 -0.78 0.52 32.62
CA ASN A 74 -2.08 0.07 33.13
C ASN A 74 -3.17 0.44 32.10
N TYR A 75 -4.28 -0.31 32.09
CA TYR A 75 -5.43 -0.04 31.22
C TYR A 75 -6.73 -0.12 32.01
N ASP A 76 -7.48 1.00 32.04
CA ASP A 76 -8.83 1.06 32.60
C ASP A 76 -9.86 0.73 31.51
N LYS A 77 -10.50 -0.44 31.64
CA LYS A 77 -11.50 -0.90 30.67
C LYS A 77 -12.77 -0.03 30.63
N LYS A 78 -13.16 0.59 31.76
CA LYS A 78 -14.38 1.39 31.86
C LYS A 78 -14.18 2.74 31.19
N LYS A 79 -13.02 3.35 31.39
CA LYS A 79 -12.67 4.65 30.79
C LYS A 79 -12.02 4.52 29.41
N GLN A 80 -11.62 3.31 29.02
CA GLN A 80 -10.80 3.04 27.84
C GLN A 80 -9.47 3.81 27.84
N GLU A 81 -8.88 4.00 29.01
CA GLU A 81 -7.68 4.82 29.20
C GLU A 81 -6.44 3.99 29.51
N PHE A 82 -5.31 4.36 28.90
CA PHE A 82 -3.99 3.81 29.22
C PHE A 82 -3.18 4.79 30.06
N THR A 83 -2.51 4.29 31.09
CA THR A 83 -1.59 5.09 31.91
C THR A 83 -0.24 4.42 31.98
N LEU A 84 0.84 5.22 31.99
CA LEU A 84 2.16 4.69 32.33
C LEU A 84 2.18 4.32 33.81
N ASN A 85 2.72 3.16 34.13
CA ASN A 85 2.85 2.67 35.49
C ASN A 85 4.13 3.23 36.14
N THR A 86 4.29 4.55 36.12
CA THR A 86 5.40 5.28 36.73
C THR A 86 5.01 6.73 37.05
N HIS A 87 5.74 7.36 37.97
CA HIS A 87 5.58 8.77 38.28
C HIS A 87 6.32 9.64 37.24
N LEU A 88 5.67 10.72 36.81
CA LEU A 88 6.19 11.63 35.79
C LEU A 88 6.66 12.96 36.41
N ASN A 89 7.51 12.86 37.44
CA ASN A 89 7.99 13.99 38.25
C ASN A 89 9.41 14.47 37.87
N ASP A 90 10.19 13.67 37.15
CA ASP A 90 11.54 14.04 36.69
C ASP A 90 11.53 14.44 35.21
N SER A 91 11.52 15.75 34.94
CA SER A 91 11.48 16.31 33.59
C SER A 91 12.73 15.99 32.77
N LEU A 92 13.90 15.90 33.40
CA LEU A 92 15.16 15.56 32.73
C LEU A 92 15.13 14.11 32.26
N LEU A 93 14.76 13.19 33.15
CA LEU A 93 14.66 11.77 32.85
C LEU A 93 13.56 11.50 31.80
N ILE A 94 12.42 12.19 31.88
CA ILE A 94 11.37 12.14 30.85
C ILE A 94 11.92 12.53 29.49
N ASN A 95 12.71 13.60 29.40
CA ASN A 95 13.31 14.05 28.14
C ASN A 95 14.33 13.03 27.58
N ILE A 96 15.13 12.41 28.45
CA ILE A 96 16.05 11.32 28.07
C ILE A 96 15.26 10.13 27.51
N ILE A 97 14.21 9.69 28.21
CA ILE A 97 13.34 8.59 27.76
C ILE A 97 12.69 8.92 26.42
N ARG A 98 12.11 10.12 26.26
CA ARG A 98 11.52 10.59 25.00
C ARG A 98 12.54 10.57 23.85
N SER A 99 13.76 11.05 24.11
CA SER A 99 14.86 11.01 23.14
C SER A 99 15.20 9.57 22.73
N LYS A 100 15.25 8.65 23.70
CA LYS A 100 15.51 7.23 23.44
C LYS A 100 14.40 6.57 22.63
N CYS A 101 13.14 6.85 22.93
CA CYS A 101 11.99 6.40 22.14
C CYS A 101 12.06 6.92 20.70
N LYS A 102 12.32 8.22 20.50
CA LYS A 102 12.52 8.83 19.18
C LYS A 102 13.66 8.16 18.40
N SER A 103 14.77 7.88 19.07
CA SER A 103 15.92 7.17 18.49
C SER A 103 15.53 5.77 18.02
N LYS A 104 14.79 4.99 18.83
CA LYS A 104 14.28 3.66 18.45
C LYS A 104 13.32 3.68 17.28
N ILE A 105 12.43 4.67 17.22
CA ILE A 105 11.53 4.88 16.06
C ILE A 105 12.35 5.19 14.80
N LYS A 106 13.34 6.08 14.91
CA LYS A 106 14.22 6.45 13.79
C LYS A 106 15.05 5.27 13.30
N GLU A 107 15.60 4.47 14.21
CA GLU A 107 16.34 3.24 13.93
C GLU A 107 15.46 2.26 13.12
N TRP A 108 14.26 1.96 13.62
CA TRP A 108 13.29 1.10 12.92
C TRP A 108 12.93 1.63 11.54
N LEU A 109 12.61 2.93 11.41
CA LEU A 109 12.31 3.56 10.11
C LEU A 109 13.49 3.49 9.15
N SER A 110 14.72 3.67 9.64
CA SER A 110 15.93 3.59 8.82
C SER A 110 16.20 2.18 8.34
N ASN A 111 16.02 1.17 9.19
CA ASN A 111 16.14 -0.23 8.84
C ASN A 111 15.03 -0.64 7.86
N LYS A 112 13.80 -0.17 8.06
CA LYS A 112 12.71 -0.37 7.11
C LYS A 112 13.01 0.27 5.76
N LYS A 113 13.57 1.48 5.72
CA LYS A 113 14.04 2.11 4.49
C LYS A 113 15.19 1.31 3.84
N LYS A 114 16.11 0.72 4.61
CA LYS A 114 17.17 -0.15 4.09
C LYS A 114 16.61 -1.47 3.54
N GLU A 115 15.66 -2.11 4.21
CA GLU A 115 14.92 -3.27 3.68
C GLU A 115 14.21 -2.92 2.36
N LEU A 116 13.54 -1.77 2.32
CA LEU A 116 12.89 -1.28 1.11
C LEU A 116 13.92 -0.99 0.00
N LYS A 117 15.11 -0.48 0.33
CA LYS A 117 16.23 -0.30 -0.62
C LYS A 117 16.87 -1.62 -1.07
N GLN A 118 17.02 -2.62 -0.21
CA GLN A 118 17.45 -3.97 -0.62
C GLN A 118 16.41 -4.66 -1.50
N SER A 119 15.12 -4.37 -1.28
CA SER A 119 14.05 -4.80 -2.18
C SER A 119 13.98 -4.01 -3.50
N GLN A 120 14.67 -2.86 -3.61
CA GLN A 120 14.65 -2.03 -4.82
C GLN A 120 15.48 -2.61 -5.97
N SER A 121 16.56 -3.37 -5.74
CA SER A 121 17.27 -4.00 -6.86
C SER A 121 16.43 -5.12 -7.48
N ILE A 122 15.92 -6.04 -6.67
CA ILE A 122 15.11 -7.15 -7.16
C ILE A 122 13.76 -6.65 -7.71
N ARG A 123 13.09 -5.69 -7.06
CA ARG A 123 11.85 -5.10 -7.59
C ARG A 123 12.10 -4.41 -8.92
N TYR A 124 13.17 -3.61 -9.01
CA TYR A 124 13.53 -2.94 -10.26
C TYR A 124 13.85 -3.96 -11.35
N GLU A 125 14.63 -5.00 -11.05
CA GLU A 125 14.95 -6.07 -12.00
C GLU A 125 13.71 -6.80 -12.51
N VAL A 126 12.78 -7.22 -11.63
CA VAL A 126 11.56 -7.92 -12.03
C VAL A 126 10.62 -7.02 -12.83
N LEU A 127 10.52 -5.73 -12.49
CA LEU A 127 9.75 -4.75 -13.28
C LEU A 127 10.40 -4.47 -14.63
N SER A 128 11.74 -4.38 -14.67
CA SER A 128 12.51 -4.16 -15.89
C SER A 128 12.37 -5.35 -16.84
N GLU A 129 12.51 -6.59 -16.36
CA GLU A 129 12.36 -7.81 -17.15
C GLU A 129 10.93 -8.04 -17.65
N SER A 130 9.92 -7.55 -16.94
CA SER A 130 8.52 -7.60 -17.37
C SER A 130 8.13 -6.46 -18.31
N ASN A 131 9.07 -5.60 -18.71
CA ASN A 131 8.81 -4.35 -19.43
C ASN A 131 7.71 -3.52 -18.77
N GLN A 132 7.65 -3.56 -17.43
CA GLN A 132 6.64 -2.89 -16.61
C GLN A 132 5.19 -3.31 -16.93
N LYS A 133 4.99 -4.53 -17.41
CA LYS A 133 3.67 -5.10 -17.73
C LYS A 133 3.32 -6.25 -16.80
N CYS A 134 2.03 -6.44 -16.57
CA CYS A 134 1.55 -7.61 -15.84
C CYS A 134 1.85 -8.92 -16.60
N ALA A 135 2.47 -9.90 -15.94
CA ALA A 135 2.78 -11.20 -16.55
C ALA A 135 1.53 -12.01 -16.95
N LEU A 136 0.37 -11.75 -16.32
CA LEU A 136 -0.88 -12.44 -16.64
C LEU A 136 -1.66 -11.76 -17.78
N CYS A 137 -2.06 -10.50 -17.59
CA CYS A 137 -2.92 -9.80 -18.56
C CYS A 137 -2.17 -8.82 -19.48
N GLY A 138 -0.89 -8.56 -19.18
CA GLY A 138 -0.04 -7.66 -19.93
C GLY A 138 -0.35 -6.17 -19.79
N ILE A 139 -1.27 -5.75 -18.93
CA ILE A 139 -1.55 -4.32 -18.72
C ILE A 139 -0.28 -3.57 -18.29
N ASP A 140 -0.10 -2.36 -18.82
CA ASP A 140 1.07 -1.51 -18.60
C ASP A 140 1.00 -0.77 -17.26
N SER A 141 2.16 -0.49 -16.65
CA SER A 141 2.26 0.23 -15.38
C SER A 141 1.70 1.64 -15.43
N SER A 142 1.65 2.28 -16.61
CA SER A 142 1.00 3.58 -16.81
C SER A 142 -0.52 3.52 -16.64
N ILE A 143 -1.13 2.35 -16.83
CA ILE A 143 -2.59 2.16 -16.75
C ILE A 143 -2.99 1.56 -15.40
N SER A 144 -2.21 0.63 -14.86
CA SER A 144 -2.48 0.00 -13.57
C SER A 144 -1.20 -0.24 -12.79
N ASN A 145 -1.28 -0.03 -11.48
CA ASN A 145 -0.17 -0.36 -10.57
C ASN A 145 0.23 -1.84 -10.72
N ILE A 146 1.54 -2.07 -10.89
CA ILE A 146 2.17 -3.38 -10.98
C ILE A 146 2.91 -3.68 -9.68
N ASP A 147 2.56 -4.80 -9.08
CA ASP A 147 3.13 -5.33 -7.86
C ASP A 147 4.04 -6.52 -8.16
N ILE A 148 4.97 -6.79 -7.23
CA ILE A 148 5.81 -7.99 -7.28
C ILE A 148 5.14 -9.04 -6.39
N ASP A 149 4.70 -10.12 -7.01
CA ASP A 149 4.04 -11.25 -6.36
C ASP A 149 4.96 -12.49 -6.33
N HIS A 150 4.73 -13.35 -5.33
CA HIS A 150 5.42 -14.62 -5.17
C HIS A 150 4.69 -15.71 -5.97
N ILE A 151 5.42 -16.41 -6.84
CA ILE A 151 4.90 -17.56 -7.59
C ILE A 151 4.50 -18.65 -6.59
N VAL A 152 5.48 -19.18 -5.85
CA VAL A 152 5.24 -20.03 -4.67
C VAL A 152 5.03 -19.15 -3.44
N PRO A 153 3.86 -19.20 -2.78
CA PRO A 153 3.52 -18.30 -1.68
C PRO A 153 4.47 -18.41 -0.48
N LYS A 154 4.64 -17.30 0.24
CA LYS A 154 5.44 -17.26 1.48
C LYS A 154 4.99 -18.23 2.55
N SER A 155 3.70 -18.54 2.61
CA SER A 155 3.13 -19.51 3.55
C SER A 155 3.65 -20.94 3.35
N ARG A 156 4.20 -21.27 2.16
CA ARG A 156 4.79 -22.57 1.86
C ARG A 156 6.30 -22.64 2.15
N ALA A 157 6.91 -21.58 2.66
CA ALA A 157 8.33 -21.58 2.99
C ALA A 157 8.63 -22.45 4.23
N ASP A 158 9.76 -23.15 4.22
CA ASP A 158 10.28 -23.88 5.38
C ASP A 158 10.69 -22.91 6.50
N LYS A 159 11.02 -23.46 7.68
CA LYS A 159 11.50 -22.69 8.84
C LYS A 159 12.74 -21.82 8.56
N ASN A 160 13.48 -22.14 7.49
CA ASN A 160 14.67 -21.42 7.07
C ASN A 160 14.38 -20.43 5.92
N GLY A 161 13.10 -20.21 5.57
CA GLY A 161 12.66 -19.27 4.55
C GLY A 161 12.85 -19.76 3.12
N ASN A 162 12.96 -21.07 2.89
CA ASN A 162 13.15 -21.65 1.56
C ASN A 162 11.90 -22.33 1.02
N ILE A 163 11.74 -22.29 -0.30
CA ILE A 163 10.71 -22.99 -1.05
C ILE A 163 11.36 -23.92 -2.08
N ILE A 164 10.58 -24.87 -2.60
CA ILE A 164 10.97 -25.68 -3.76
C ILE A 164 10.13 -25.20 -4.94
N LYS A 165 10.80 -24.80 -6.03
CA LYS A 165 10.16 -24.45 -7.31
C LYS A 165 10.93 -25.13 -8.43
N ASP A 166 10.22 -25.79 -9.33
CA ASP A 166 10.82 -26.53 -10.46
C ASP A 166 11.90 -27.54 -10.00
N GLY A 167 11.71 -28.18 -8.85
CA GLY A 167 12.67 -29.13 -8.26
C GLY A 167 13.90 -28.50 -7.58
N ILE A 168 14.02 -27.17 -7.56
CA ILE A 168 15.16 -26.44 -7.01
C ILE A 168 14.77 -25.77 -5.68
N LYS A 169 15.58 -25.99 -4.64
CA LYS A 169 15.45 -25.28 -3.36
C LYS A 169 16.03 -23.87 -3.48
N MET A 170 15.23 -22.86 -3.13
CA MET A 170 15.64 -21.45 -3.18
C MET A 170 15.01 -20.63 -2.06
N ASN A 171 15.58 -19.47 -1.75
CA ASN A 171 14.97 -18.54 -0.80
C ASN A 171 13.61 -18.08 -1.35
N VAL A 172 12.62 -17.90 -0.47
CA VAL A 172 11.29 -17.47 -0.88
C VAL A 172 11.28 -16.10 -1.59
N ASN A 173 12.21 -15.22 -1.27
CA ASN A 173 12.37 -13.91 -1.92
C ASN A 173 13.37 -13.93 -3.08
N ASP A 174 13.84 -15.10 -3.52
CA ASP A 174 14.67 -15.25 -4.71
C ASP A 174 13.89 -14.75 -5.94
N LYS A 175 14.54 -13.96 -6.80
CA LYS A 175 13.96 -13.41 -8.03
C LYS A 175 13.30 -14.47 -8.90
N ARG A 176 13.83 -15.71 -8.92
CA ARG A 176 13.25 -16.84 -9.67
C ARG A 176 11.85 -17.24 -9.17
N ASN A 177 11.48 -16.84 -7.96
CA ASN A 177 10.15 -17.03 -7.36
C ASN A 177 9.26 -15.77 -7.43
N LEU A 178 9.70 -14.70 -8.10
CA LEU A 178 8.95 -13.44 -8.20
C LEU A 178 8.41 -13.21 -9.62
N GLN A 179 7.24 -12.60 -9.70
CA GLN A 179 6.58 -12.19 -10.95
C GLN A 179 5.87 -10.84 -10.80
N ALA A 180 5.71 -10.11 -11.91
CA ALA A 180 5.04 -8.82 -11.93
C ALA A 180 3.54 -8.99 -12.24
N LEU A 181 2.64 -8.57 -11.35
CA LEU A 181 1.18 -8.67 -11.55
C LEU A 181 0.50 -7.32 -11.29
N CYS A 182 -0.51 -6.97 -12.09
CA CYS A 182 -1.32 -5.80 -11.78
C CYS A 182 -2.20 -6.06 -10.55
N TYR A 183 -2.66 -5.01 -9.90
CA TYR A 183 -3.52 -5.09 -8.71
C TYR A 183 -4.70 -6.08 -8.89
N VAL A 184 -5.39 -6.03 -10.03
CA VAL A 184 -6.56 -6.89 -10.32
C VAL A 184 -6.15 -8.36 -10.43
N CYS A 185 -5.13 -8.67 -11.24
CA CYS A 185 -4.63 -10.03 -11.42
C CYS A 185 -4.05 -10.61 -10.13
N ASN A 186 -3.31 -9.80 -9.37
CA ASN A 186 -2.70 -10.20 -8.10
C ASN A 186 -3.77 -10.59 -7.07
N ARG A 187 -4.84 -9.78 -6.97
CA ARG A 187 -6.01 -10.08 -6.11
C ARG A 187 -6.75 -11.35 -6.55
N GLY A 188 -6.80 -11.61 -7.86
CA GLY A 188 -7.46 -12.79 -8.43
C GLY A 188 -6.75 -14.11 -8.16
N LYS A 189 -5.41 -14.12 -8.10
CA LYS A 189 -4.58 -15.34 -7.98
C LYS A 189 -4.90 -16.19 -6.73
N ARG A 190 -5.16 -15.54 -5.59
CA ARG A 190 -5.35 -16.19 -4.26
C ARG A 190 -4.16 -17.10 -3.85
N ASN A 191 -4.08 -17.52 -2.59
CA ASN A 191 -2.93 -18.31 -2.06
C ASN A 191 -2.90 -19.78 -2.52
N LEU A 192 -3.75 -20.17 -3.49
CA LEU A 192 -3.96 -21.56 -3.88
C LEU A 192 -3.20 -21.92 -5.17
N ASP A 193 -2.80 -20.92 -5.95
CA ASP A 193 -2.20 -21.11 -7.26
C ASP A 193 -0.71 -20.71 -7.27
N ASP A 194 0.16 -21.63 -7.68
CA ASP A 194 1.60 -21.44 -7.86
C ASP A 194 2.00 -21.28 -9.34
N GLN A 195 1.04 -20.93 -10.19
CA GLN A 195 1.27 -20.67 -11.61
C GLN A 195 2.28 -19.54 -11.84
N ASP A 196 3.27 -19.85 -12.70
CA ASP A 196 4.31 -18.94 -13.16
C ASP A 196 3.88 -18.25 -14.46
N PHE A 197 3.29 -17.06 -14.34
CA PHE A 197 2.73 -16.34 -15.48
C PHE A 197 3.80 -15.74 -16.41
N ARG A 198 5.07 -15.69 -15.98
CA ARG A 198 6.19 -15.20 -16.80
C ARG A 198 6.41 -16.05 -18.05
N LYS A 199 6.04 -17.34 -17.99
CA LYS A 199 6.14 -18.30 -19.10
C LYS A 199 5.03 -18.14 -20.15
N SER A 200 4.05 -17.26 -19.91
CA SER A 200 2.98 -16.97 -20.87
C SER A 200 3.49 -16.08 -22.01
N SER A 201 4.48 -16.58 -22.76
CA SER A 201 4.96 -16.03 -24.04
C SER A 201 4.00 -16.31 -25.20
N LYS A 202 2.76 -16.74 -24.92
CA LYS A 202 1.72 -16.72 -25.94
C LYS A 202 1.44 -15.24 -26.21
N LYS A 203 1.81 -14.74 -27.41
CA LYS A 203 1.29 -13.48 -27.97
C LYS A 203 -0.17 -13.40 -27.54
N LEU A 204 -0.50 -12.53 -26.58
CA LEU A 204 -1.88 -12.38 -26.15
C LEU A 204 -2.66 -11.93 -27.38
N VAL A 205 -3.95 -12.27 -27.50
CA VAL A 205 -4.75 -11.93 -28.69
C VAL A 205 -4.62 -10.44 -29.05
N ARG A 206 -4.51 -9.58 -28.03
CA ARG A 206 -4.27 -8.13 -28.19
C ARG A 206 -2.93 -7.76 -28.84
N ASP A 207 -1.90 -8.59 -28.70
CA ASP A 207 -0.57 -8.37 -29.32
C ASP A 207 -0.57 -8.73 -30.82
N LYS A 208 -1.64 -9.40 -31.29
CA LYS A 208 -1.92 -9.64 -32.73
C LYS A 208 -2.88 -8.61 -33.34
N VAL A 209 -3.47 -7.73 -32.52
CA VAL A 209 -4.46 -6.73 -33.00
C VAL A 209 -3.88 -5.82 -34.08
N PRO A 210 -2.63 -5.32 -33.99
CA PRO A 210 -2.03 -4.54 -35.07
C PRO A 210 -1.88 -5.35 -36.39
N GLU A 211 -1.46 -6.61 -36.33
CA GLU A 211 -1.36 -7.50 -37.50
C GLU A 211 -2.74 -7.82 -38.12
N LEU A 212 -3.77 -8.04 -37.29
CA LEU A 212 -5.15 -8.31 -37.72
C LEU A 212 -5.82 -7.07 -38.35
N ILE A 213 -5.53 -5.87 -37.83
CA ILE A 213 -6.00 -4.61 -38.40
C ILE A 213 -5.33 -4.38 -39.77
N LEU A 214 -4.03 -4.64 -39.91
CA LEU A 214 -3.33 -4.47 -41.19
C LEU A 214 -3.82 -5.45 -42.27
N GLN A 215 -4.21 -6.68 -41.90
CA GLN A 215 -4.80 -7.67 -42.82
C GLN A 215 -6.23 -7.33 -43.25
N THR A 216 -6.99 -6.60 -42.42
CA THR A 216 -8.37 -6.19 -42.75
C THR A 216 -8.41 -4.92 -43.60
N VAL A 217 -7.46 -4.00 -43.42
CA VAL A 217 -7.34 -2.77 -44.23
C VAL A 217 -6.84 -3.05 -45.66
N THR A 218 -6.23 -4.21 -45.90
CA THR A 218 -5.73 -4.62 -47.23
C THR A 218 -6.71 -5.49 -48.03
N CYS A 219 -7.89 -5.79 -47.49
CA CYS A 219 -8.90 -6.56 -48.20
C CYS A 219 -9.78 -5.64 -49.06
N PRO A 220 -9.77 -5.73 -50.41
CA PRO A 220 -10.36 -4.71 -51.30
C PRO A 220 -11.90 -4.64 -51.35
N HIS A 221 -12.62 -5.33 -50.46
CA HIS A 221 -14.02 -5.68 -50.73
C HIS A 221 -15.09 -4.90 -49.96
N PHE A 222 -14.77 -3.73 -49.39
CA PHE A 222 -15.79 -2.87 -48.78
C PHE A 222 -15.81 -1.47 -49.40
N GLN A 223 -16.32 -1.38 -50.63
CA GLN A 223 -16.93 -0.17 -51.15
C GLN A 223 -18.31 -0.01 -50.49
N TYR A 224 -18.44 0.90 -49.52
CA TYR A 224 -19.76 1.40 -49.13
C TYR A 224 -20.11 2.60 -50.01
N GLN A 225 -21.18 2.43 -50.79
CA GLN A 225 -21.83 3.44 -51.62
C GLN A 225 -22.36 4.60 -50.76
N TRP A 226 -22.10 5.82 -51.22
CA TRP A 226 -22.71 7.07 -50.74
C TRP A 226 -23.92 7.42 -51.62
N ILE A 227 -25.16 7.27 -51.12
CA ILE A 227 -26.42 7.83 -51.65
C ILE A 227 -27.41 7.76 -50.45
N SER A 228 -28.15 8.77 -49.97
CA SER A 228 -28.38 10.20 -50.24
C SER A 228 -28.81 10.86 -48.93
#